data_AF-A0A7J4VCU4-F1
#
_entry.id   AF-A0A7J4VCU4-F1
#
_cell.length_a   1.000
_cell.length_b   1.000
_cell.length_c   1.000
_cell.angle_alpha   90.00
_cell.angle_beta   90.00
_cell.angle_gamma   90.00
#
_symmetry.space_group_name_H-M   'P 1'
#
loop_
_entity.id
_entity.type
_entity.pdbx_description
1 polymer ?
#
loop_
_entity_poly.entity_id
_entity_poly.type
_entity_poly.pdbx_seq_one_letter_code
_entity_poly.pdbx_strand_id
1 'polypeptide(L)'
;RGLYLSISASIGFVALFGVAVLNGIVLLEHLNHMREKIPDLRKAVIEGTADRLRPVLMTALVASFGFIPMAFNTGPGSEVQRPLASVVIGGLVTSTLATLMLLPVIYYIIESRKQK
;
A
#
# COMPACT_ATOMS: atom_id res chain seq x y z
N ARG A 1 12.17 0.64 25.42
CA ARG A 1 11.37 -0.30 24.60
C ARG A 1 12.13 -0.53 23.29
N GLY A 2 13.13 -1.40 23.32
CA GLY A 2 14.01 -1.66 22.18
C GLY A 2 13.41 -2.73 21.28
N LEU A 3 12.61 -2.32 20.30
CA LEU A 3 12.37 -3.15 19.12
C LEU A 3 13.65 -3.06 18.29
N TYR A 4 14.66 -3.85 18.64
CA TYR A 4 15.79 -4.08 17.76
C TYR A 4 15.21 -4.53 16.40
N LEU A 5 15.82 -4.10 15.30
CA LEU A 5 15.57 -4.69 13.98
C LEU A 5 15.84 -6.20 14.08
N SER A 6 14.83 -6.96 14.45
CA SER A 6 14.89 -8.41 14.44
C SER A 6 14.88 -8.84 12.99
N ILE A 7 15.60 -9.91 12.67
CA ILE A 7 15.63 -10.48 11.31
C ILE A 7 14.20 -10.70 10.79
N SER A 8 13.28 -11.09 11.69
CA SER A 8 11.85 -11.25 11.43
C SER A 8 11.14 -9.96 11.02
N ALA A 9 11.45 -8.82 11.65
CA ALA A 9 10.91 -7.52 11.27
C ALA A 9 11.40 -7.10 9.87
N SER A 10 12.66 -7.35 9.55
CA SER A 10 13.23 -7.08 8.23
C SER A 10 12.57 -7.90 7.12
N ILE A 11 12.31 -9.19 7.35
CA ILE A 11 11.57 -10.04 6.40
C ILE A 11 10.15 -9.50 6.18
N GLY A 12 9.46 -9.12 7.27
CA GLY A 12 8.15 -8.49 7.21
C GLY A 12 8.15 -7.21 6.38
N PHE A 13 9.17 -6.37 6.53
CA PHE A 13 9.33 -5.14 5.77
C PHE A 13 9.55 -5.39 4.27
N VAL A 14 10.41 -6.35 3.90
CA VAL A 14 10.66 -6.70 2.49
C VAL A 14 9.38 -7.22 1.82
N ALA A 15 8.63 -8.09 2.50
CA ALA A 15 7.35 -8.58 1.99
C ALA A 15 6.36 -7.43 1.77
N LEU A 16 6.27 -6.50 2.73
CA LEU A 16 5.44 -5.30 2.65
C LEU A 16 5.83 -4.38 1.49
N PHE A 17 7.13 -4.19 1.30
CA PHE A 17 7.65 -3.38 0.21
C PHE A 17 7.22 -3.94 -1.14
N GLY A 18 7.29 -5.26 -1.32
CA GLY A 18 6.78 -5.93 -2.53
C GLY A 18 5.28 -5.67 -2.74
N VAL A 19 4.47 -5.78 -1.69
CA VAL A 19 3.01 -5.48 -1.76
C VAL A 19 2.76 -4.01 -2.11
N ALA A 20 3.50 -3.08 -1.51
CA ALA A 20 3.36 -1.65 -1.78
C ALA A 20 3.72 -1.29 -3.23
N VAL A 21 4.82 -1.85 -3.75
CA VAL A 21 5.24 -1.67 -5.14
C VAL A 21 4.19 -2.24 -6.11
N LEU A 22 3.70 -3.46 -5.85
CA LEU A 22 2.66 -4.08 -6.67
C LEU A 22 1.38 -3.23 -6.71
N ASN A 23 0.89 -2.81 -5.55
CA ASN A 23 -0.29 -1.94 -5.47
C ASN A 23 -0.08 -0.62 -6.23
N GLY A 24 1.12 -0.05 -6.14
CA GLY A 24 1.49 1.17 -6.86
C GLY A 24 1.50 0.98 -8.39
N ILE A 25 2.13 -0.08 -8.88
CA ILE A 25 2.19 -0.40 -10.32
C ILE A 25 0.78 -0.63 -10.88
N VAL A 26 -0.05 -1.40 -10.18
CA VAL A 26 -1.42 -1.71 -10.59
C VAL A 26 -2.29 -0.45 -10.65
N LEU A 27 -2.09 0.51 -9.74
CA LEU A 27 -2.76 1.81 -9.79
C LEU A 27 -2.25 2.66 -10.96
N LEU A 28 -0.93 2.76 -11.16
CA LEU A 28 -0.34 3.51 -12.28
C LEU A 28 -0.82 3.00 -13.64
N GLU A 29 -0.82 1.69 -13.84
CA GLU A 29 -1.29 1.07 -15.07
C GLU A 29 -2.78 1.36 -15.31
N HIS A 30 -3.59 1.34 -14.24
CA HIS A 30 -4.99 1.71 -14.33
C HIS A 30 -5.20 3.20 -14.66
N LEU A 31 -4.41 4.10 -14.06
CA LEU A 31 -4.44 5.53 -14.38
C LEU A 31 -4.04 5.80 -15.84
N ASN A 32 -3.02 5.10 -16.35
CA ASN A 32 -2.64 5.16 -17.77
C ASN A 32 -3.77 4.66 -18.68
N HIS A 33 -4.43 3.55 -18.33
CA HIS A 33 -5.58 3.05 -19.09
C HIS A 33 -6.76 4.03 -19.08
N MET A 34 -7.03 4.67 -17.94
CA MET A 34 -8.06 5.70 -17.83
C MET A 34 -7.70 6.96 -18.62
N ARG A 35 -6.41 7.26 -18.75
CA ARG A 35 -5.91 8.40 -19.53
C ARG A 35 -6.22 8.26 -21.03
N GLU A 36 -6.15 7.04 -21.56
CA GLU A 36 -6.50 6.77 -22.97
C GLU A 36 -7.99 6.94 -23.24
N LYS A 37 -8.83 6.73 -22.23
CA LYS A 37 -10.29 6.82 -22.34
C LYS A 37 -10.85 8.20 -22.05
N ILE A 38 -10.22 8.94 -21.13
CA ILE A 38 -10.72 10.22 -20.64
C ILE A 38 -9.76 11.36 -21.04
N PRO A 39 -10.22 12.31 -21.87
CA PRO A 39 -9.38 13.41 -22.34
C PRO A 39 -8.99 14.38 -21.21
N ASP A 40 -9.85 14.56 -20.22
CA ASP A 40 -9.58 15.38 -19.03
C ASP A 40 -8.71 14.61 -18.01
N LEU A 41 -7.46 15.05 -17.85
CA LEU A 41 -6.49 14.43 -16.94
C LEU A 41 -7.00 14.37 -15.49
N ARG A 42 -7.66 15.43 -15.02
CA ARG A 42 -8.13 15.49 -13.63
C ARG A 42 -9.25 14.49 -13.40
N LYS A 43 -10.18 14.36 -14.35
CA LYS A 43 -11.25 13.35 -14.29
C LYS A 43 -10.68 11.93 -14.36
N ALA A 44 -9.74 11.66 -15.27
CA ALA A 44 -9.08 10.37 -15.39
C ALA A 44 -8.44 9.92 -14.08
N VAL A 45 -7.74 10.83 -13.39
CA VAL A 45 -7.08 10.55 -12.11
C VAL A 45 -8.09 10.29 -10.99
N ILE A 46 -9.13 11.12 -10.87
CA ILE A 46 -10.15 10.95 -9.81
C ILE A 46 -10.91 9.63 -10.00
N GLU A 47 -11.37 9.35 -11.21
CA GLU A 47 -12.16 8.16 -11.53
C GLU A 47 -11.33 6.89 -11.40
N GLY A 48 -10.12 6.87 -11.99
CA GLY A 48 -9.22 5.72 -11.86
C GLY A 48 -8.74 5.46 -10.42
N THR A 49 -8.60 6.50 -9.59
CA THR A 49 -8.28 6.31 -8.17
C THR A 49 -9.48 5.78 -7.39
N ALA A 50 -10.68 6.28 -7.66
CA ALA A 50 -11.92 5.84 -7.01
C ALA A 50 -12.21 4.34 -7.27
N ASP A 51 -11.97 3.87 -8.48
CA ASP A 51 -12.15 2.45 -8.85
C ASP A 51 -11.20 1.52 -8.09
N ARG A 52 -9.99 1.99 -7.78
CA ARG A 52 -8.98 1.23 -7.04
C ARG A 52 -9.09 1.34 -5.53
N LEU A 53 -9.83 2.33 -5.01
CA LEU A 53 -10.03 2.52 -3.57
C LEU A 53 -10.59 1.26 -2.90
N ARG A 54 -11.64 0.66 -3.46
CA ARG A 54 -12.29 -0.52 -2.88
C ARG A 54 -11.37 -1.76 -2.87
N PRO A 55 -10.73 -2.16 -3.99
CA PRO A 55 -9.77 -3.27 -4.00
C PRO A 55 -8.61 -3.09 -3.02
N VAL A 56 -7.99 -1.91 -2.96
CA VAL A 56 -6.82 -1.66 -2.09
C VAL A 56 -7.21 -1.69 -0.62
N LEU A 57 -8.37 -1.14 -0.25
CA LEU A 57 -8.87 -1.24 1.12
C LEU A 57 -9.21 -2.68 1.49
N MET A 58 -9.82 -3.45 0.58
CA MET A 58 -10.15 -4.85 0.83
C MET A 58 -8.90 -5.68 1.14
N THR A 59 -7.84 -5.55 0.34
CA THR A 59 -6.59 -6.30 0.56
C THR A 59 -5.89 -5.87 1.86
N ALA A 60 -5.86 -4.57 2.15
CA ALA A 60 -5.28 -4.04 3.38
C ALA A 60 -6.04 -4.52 4.63
N LEU A 61 -7.38 -4.54 4.59
CA LEU A 61 -8.23 -4.99 5.69
C LEU A 61 -8.10 -6.49 5.94
N VAL A 62 -8.18 -7.32 4.88
CA VAL A 62 -8.04 -8.78 4.99
C VAL A 62 -6.68 -9.15 5.59
N ALA A 63 -5.61 -8.54 5.09
CA ALA A 63 -4.27 -8.78 5.63
C ALA A 63 -4.18 -8.30 7.09
N SER A 64 -4.62 -7.08 7.40
CA SER A 64 -4.58 -6.54 8.76
C SER A 64 -5.32 -7.44 9.75
N PHE A 65 -6.54 -7.87 9.43
CA PHE A 65 -7.30 -8.80 10.28
C PHE A 65 -6.63 -10.16 10.45
N GLY A 66 -5.97 -10.69 9.42
CA GLY A 66 -5.19 -11.93 9.51
C GLY A 66 -4.00 -11.83 10.46
N PHE A 67 -3.40 -10.65 10.60
CA PHE A 67 -2.23 -10.43 11.47
C PHE A 67 -2.58 -9.98 12.90
N ILE A 68 -3.83 -9.59 13.20
CA ILE A 68 -4.27 -9.24 14.56
C ILE A 68 -3.91 -10.30 15.61
N PRO A 69 -4.31 -11.59 15.48
CA PRO A 69 -4.03 -12.57 16.53
C PRO A 69 -2.53 -12.78 16.74
N MET A 70 -1.75 -12.69 15.67
CA MET A 70 -0.28 -12.81 15.69
C MET A 70 0.39 -11.64 16.43
N ALA A 71 -0.19 -10.45 16.36
CA ALA A 71 0.31 -9.26 17.07
C ALA A 71 0.11 -9.36 18.60
N PHE A 72 -0.93 -10.05 19.06
CA PHE A 72 -1.24 -10.18 20.50
C PHE A 72 -0.69 -11.47 21.14
N ASN A 73 -0.34 -12.49 20.36
CA ASN A 73 0.11 -13.80 20.86
C ASN A 73 1.28 -13.69 21.86
N THR A 74 1.10 -14.18 23.10
CA THR A 74 2.12 -14.23 24.18
C THR A 74 2.85 -15.58 24.28
N GLY A 75 2.48 -16.58 23.49
CA GLY A 75 3.03 -17.93 23.57
C GLY A 75 4.45 -18.09 23.00
N PRO A 76 4.98 -19.32 22.97
CA PRO A 76 6.25 -19.64 22.32
C PRO A 76 6.28 -19.15 20.86
N GLY A 77 7.39 -18.53 20.43
CA GLY A 77 7.53 -17.94 19.10
C GLY A 77 7.00 -16.51 18.95
N SER A 78 6.39 -15.94 20.00
CA SER A 78 5.92 -14.54 20.00
C SER A 78 7.02 -13.51 19.74
N GLU A 79 8.27 -13.83 20.06
CA GLU A 79 9.46 -12.99 19.82
C GLU A 79 9.70 -12.71 18.32
N VAL A 80 9.30 -13.63 17.44
CA VAL A 80 9.43 -13.50 15.99
C VAL A 80 8.12 -13.01 15.36
N GLN A 81 6.99 -13.50 15.87
CA GLN A 81 5.68 -13.24 15.28
C GLN A 81 5.20 -11.80 15.49
N ARG A 82 5.40 -11.24 16.70
CA ARG A 82 4.92 -9.89 17.04
C ARG A 82 5.61 -8.77 16.26
N PRO A 83 6.95 -8.77 16.11
CA PRO A 83 7.62 -7.74 15.31
C PRO A 83 7.20 -7.81 13.84
N LEU A 84 7.07 -9.02 13.28
CA LEU A 84 6.63 -9.22 11.90
C LEU A 84 5.21 -8.69 11.69
N ALA A 85 4.25 -9.09 12.53
CA ALA A 85 2.86 -8.64 12.42
C ALA A 85 2.73 -7.12 12.59
N SER A 86 3.48 -6.54 13.53
CA SER A 86 3.45 -5.08 13.78
C SER A 86 3.97 -4.29 12.57
N VAL A 87 5.06 -4.74 11.95
CA VAL A 87 5.60 -4.11 10.74
C VAL A 87 4.62 -4.22 9.58
N VAL A 88 4.04 -5.41 9.37
CA VAL A 88 3.08 -5.65 8.27
C VAL A 88 1.83 -4.77 8.42
N ILE A 89 1.19 -4.74 9.59
CA ILE A 89 -0.01 -3.93 9.80
C ILE A 89 0.31 -2.44 9.63
N GLY A 90 1.35 -1.94 10.31
CA GLY A 90 1.72 -0.52 10.24
C GLY A 90 2.13 -0.07 8.84
N GLY A 91 2.91 -0.89 8.14
CA GLY A 91 3.32 -0.58 6.78
C GLY A 91 2.20 -0.73 5.76
N LEU A 92 1.23 -1.63 5.95
CA LEU A 92 0.07 -1.74 5.06
C LEU A 92 -0.75 -0.46 5.12
N VAL A 93 -1.12 -0.01 6.33
CA VAL A 93 -1.86 1.23 6.52
C VAL A 93 -1.14 2.42 5.90
N THR A 94 0.17 2.55 6.18
CA THR A 94 0.97 3.66 5.66
C THR A 94 1.10 3.59 4.13
N SER A 95 1.35 2.40 3.58
CA SER A 95 1.48 2.17 2.13
C SER A 95 0.16 2.43 1.40
N THR A 96 -0.97 1.99 1.94
CA THR A 96 -2.30 2.22 1.36
C THR A 96 -2.63 3.71 1.30
N LEU A 97 -2.35 4.46 2.37
CA LEU A 97 -2.49 5.91 2.37
C LEU A 97 -1.57 6.58 1.35
N ALA A 98 -0.30 6.14 1.27
CA ALA A 98 0.64 6.66 0.28
C ALA A 98 0.19 6.35 -1.17
N THR A 99 -0.23 5.13 -1.46
CA THR A 99 -0.70 4.73 -2.79
C THR A 99 -1.97 5.47 -3.19
N LEU A 100 -2.93 5.69 -2.29
CA LEU A 100 -4.20 6.33 -2.64
C LEU A 100 -4.15 7.86 -2.61
N MET A 101 -3.22 8.47 -1.87
CA MET A 101 -3.09 9.93 -1.78
C MET A 101 -1.88 10.46 -2.54
N LEU A 102 -0.67 9.95 -2.27
CA LEU A 102 0.56 10.48 -2.86
C LEU A 102 0.68 10.12 -4.34
N LEU A 103 0.44 8.86 -4.70
CA LEU A 103 0.63 8.39 -6.08
C LEU A 103 -0.25 9.10 -7.12
N PRO A 104 -1.58 9.30 -6.94
CA PRO A 104 -2.37 10.04 -7.92
C PRO A 104 -1.98 11.52 -8.01
N VAL A 105 -1.53 12.13 -6.91
CA VAL A 105 -1.03 13.51 -6.92
C VAL A 105 0.27 13.60 -7.71
N ILE A 106 1.22 12.69 -7.47
CA ILE A 106 2.48 12.63 -8.22
C ILE A 106 2.21 12.39 -9.71
N TYR A 107 1.33 11.44 -10.02
CA TYR A 107 0.92 11.14 -11.40
C TYR A 107 0.35 12.39 -12.09
N TYR A 108 -0.58 13.08 -11.44
CA TYR A 108 -1.17 14.31 -11.96
C TYR A 108 -0.11 15.39 -12.22
N ILE A 109 0.83 15.61 -11.30
CA ILE A 109 1.88 16.62 -11.46
C ILE A 109 2.80 16.30 -12.63
N ILE A 110 3.23 15.03 -12.75
CA ILE A 110 4.15 14.59 -13.82
C ILE A 110 3.46 14.73 -15.18
N GLU A 111 2.24 14.24 -15.31
CA GLU A 111 1.52 14.25 -16.59
C GLU A 111 1.07 15.66 -16.99
N SER A 112 0.71 16.52 -16.03
CA SER A 112 0.40 17.93 -16.28
C SER A 112 1.61 18.71 -16.81
N ARG A 113 2.83 18.34 -16.42
CA ARG A 113 4.06 18.98 -16.95
C ARG A 113 4.39 18.52 -18.36
N LYS A 114 4.00 17.31 -18.75
CA LYS A 114 4.23 16.77 -20.09
C LYS A 114 3.30 17.37 -21.16
N GLN A 115 2.16 17.92 -20.74
CA GLN A 115 1.23 18.62 -21.63
C GLN A 115 1.57 20.10 -21.88
N LYS A 116 2.48 20.69 -21.09
CA LYS A 116 3.01 22.05 -21.32
C LYS A 116 4.23 21.99 -22.22
#